data_AF-A0A0N4XPD7-F1
#
_entry.id   AF-A0A0N4XPD7-F1
#
_cell.length_a   1.000
_cell.length_b   1.000
_cell.length_c   1.000
_cell.angle_alpha   90.00
_cell.angle_beta   90.00
_cell.angle_gamma   90.00
#
_symmetry.space_group_name_H-M   'P 1'
#
loop_
_entity.id
_entity.type
_entity.pdbx_description
1 polymer ?
#
loop_
_entity_poly.entity_id
_entity_poly.type
_entity_poly.pdbx_seq_one_letter_code
_entity_poly.pdbx_strand_id
1 'polypeptide(L)'
;EFRAGNSRVLISTDVWARGLDVPQVSLVINYDLPNNRELYIHRIGRSGRFGRKGVAINFVKHDDVRILRDIEQYYSTQIDEMPMNIAEMI
;
A
#
# COMPACT_ATOMS: atom_id res chain seq x y z
N GLU A 1 4.88 2.71 20.37
CA GLU A 1 3.99 1.53 20.34
C GLU A 1 4.12 0.72 19.05
N PHE A 2 3.74 1.25 17.87
CA PHE A 2 3.81 0.49 16.60
C PHE A 2 5.21 -0.01 16.23
N ARG A 3 6.25 0.84 16.34
CA ARG A 3 7.64 0.41 16.06
C ARG A 3 8.13 -0.70 16.99
N ALA A 4 7.64 -0.71 18.24
CA ALA A 4 7.97 -1.73 19.23
C ALA A 4 7.19 -3.03 19.02
N GLY A 5 6.23 -3.07 18.10
CA GLY A 5 5.37 -4.24 17.85
C GLY A 5 4.20 -4.40 18.82
N ASN A 6 4.03 -3.47 19.78
CA ASN A 6 2.92 -3.50 20.74
C ASN A 6 1.57 -3.26 20.06
N SER A 7 1.57 -2.52 18.95
CA SER A 7 0.40 -2.33 18.08
C SER A 7 0.65 -3.06 16.77
N ARG A 8 -0.31 -3.89 16.34
CA ARG A 8 -0.22 -4.64 15.07
C ARG A 8 -0.77 -3.86 13.88
N VAL A 9 -1.67 -2.91 14.13
CA VAL A 9 -2.32 -2.08 13.12
C VAL A 9 -2.05 -0.62 13.44
N LEU A 10 -1.76 0.16 12.40
CA LEU A 10 -1.62 1.60 12.46
C LEU A 10 -2.46 2.22 11.35
N ILE A 11 -3.31 3.18 11.72
CA ILE A 11 -4.09 3.99 10.78
C ILE A 11 -3.47 5.38 10.78
N SER A 12 -3.18 5.93 9.60
CA SER A 12 -2.56 7.24 9.46
C SER A 12 -2.82 7.88 8.10
N THR A 13 -2.61 9.20 8.02
CA THR A 13 -2.55 9.98 6.78
C THR A 13 -1.13 9.99 6.17
N ASP A 14 -0.95 10.73 5.07
CA ASP A 14 0.31 10.88 4.32
C ASP A 14 1.49 11.43 5.13
N VAL A 15 1.25 11.96 6.33
CA VAL A 15 2.31 12.29 7.30
C VAL A 15 3.21 11.06 7.57
N TRP A 16 2.64 9.86 7.49
CA TRP A 16 3.36 8.59 7.66
C TRP A 16 3.88 7.96 6.37
N ALA A 17 3.61 8.55 5.20
CA ALA A 17 4.03 7.96 3.93
C ALA A 17 5.55 8.00 3.73
N ARG A 18 6.28 8.91 4.40
CA ARG A 18 7.72 9.11 4.21
C ARG A 18 8.53 8.91 5.49
N GLY A 19 9.79 8.46 5.32
CA GLY A 19 10.81 8.50 6.38
C GLY A 19 10.69 7.49 7.50
N LEU A 20 9.63 6.68 7.56
CA LEU A 20 9.42 5.75 8.67
C LEU A 20 9.81 4.30 8.32
N ASP A 21 10.79 3.76 9.04
CA ASP A 21 11.29 2.41 8.84
C ASP A 21 10.73 1.45 9.90
N VAL A 22 9.84 0.57 9.47
CA VAL A 22 9.33 -0.56 10.27
C VAL A 22 9.43 -1.81 9.40
N PRO A 23 10.56 -2.54 9.42
CA PRO A 23 10.81 -3.66 8.49
C PRO A 23 9.81 -4.81 8.59
N GLN A 24 9.04 -4.86 9.69
CA GLN A 24 8.02 -5.85 10.01
C GLN A 24 6.66 -5.56 9.37
N VAL A 25 6.50 -4.45 8.65
CA VAL A 25 5.27 -4.17 7.88
C VAL A 25 5.26 -5.04 6.62
N SER A 26 4.31 -5.96 6.54
CA SER A 26 4.08 -6.82 5.37
C SER A 26 2.88 -6.39 4.53
N LEU A 27 1.96 -5.59 5.10
CA LEU A 27 0.71 -5.20 4.46
C LEU A 27 0.50 -3.68 4.56
N VAL A 28 0.12 -3.07 3.45
CA VAL A 28 -0.36 -1.68 3.37
C VAL A 28 -1.75 -1.68 2.76
N ILE A 29 -2.67 -0.93 3.35
CA ILE A 29 -4.02 -0.73 2.82
C ILE A 29 -4.19 0.76 2.53
N ASN A 30 -4.41 1.10 1.27
CA ASN A 30 -4.86 2.42 0.87
C ASN A 30 -6.38 2.45 1.00
N TYR A 31 -6.87 2.95 2.13
CA TYR A 31 -8.31 3.10 2.37
C TYR A 31 -8.94 4.12 1.40
N ASP A 32 -8.22 5.21 1.14
CA ASP A 32 -8.49 6.13 0.05
C ASP A 32 -7.26 6.17 -0.86
N LEU A 33 -7.47 6.13 -2.18
CA LEU A 33 -6.39 6.29 -3.15
C LEU A 33 -5.71 7.67 -2.98
N PRO A 34 -4.38 7.75 -3.10
CA PRO A 34 -3.69 9.02 -2.96
C PRO A 34 -4.01 9.95 -4.13
N ASN A 35 -4.08 11.25 -3.83
CA ASN A 35 -4.35 12.29 -4.84
C ASN A 35 -3.21 12.49 -5.85
N ASN A 36 -2.04 11.88 -5.62
CA ASN A 36 -0.94 11.88 -6.58
C ASN A 36 -0.24 10.51 -6.61
N ARG A 37 0.39 10.21 -7.74
CA ARG A 37 1.11 8.95 -7.99
C ARG A 37 2.38 8.79 -7.16
N GLU A 38 3.11 9.88 -6.88
CA GLU A 38 4.33 9.83 -6.09
C GLU A 38 4.06 9.44 -4.62
N LEU A 39 2.89 9.79 -4.07
CA LEU A 39 2.43 9.38 -2.75
C LEU A 39 2.10 7.89 -2.73
N TYR A 40 1.56 7.35 -3.82
CA TYR A 40 1.28 5.91 -3.94
C TYR A 40 2.53 5.08 -3.67
N ILE A 41 3.65 5.38 -4.35
CA ILE A 41 4.90 4.62 -4.16
C ILE A 41 5.45 4.76 -2.74
N HIS A 42 5.29 5.92 -2.11
CA HIS A 42 5.74 6.14 -0.74
C HIS A 42 4.92 5.32 0.28
N ARG A 43 3.59 5.26 0.08
CA ARG A 43 2.66 4.47 0.91
C ARG A 43 2.94 2.98 0.79
N ILE A 44 2.90 2.43 -0.42
CA ILE A 44 3.08 0.97 -0.59
C ILE A 44 4.50 0.51 -0.22
N GLY A 45 5.50 1.38 -0.40
CA GLY A 45 6.88 1.16 0.03
C GLY A 45 7.11 1.19 1.56
N ARG A 46 6.04 1.27 2.36
CA ARG A 46 6.10 0.92 3.80
C ARG A 46 6.20 -0.59 4.00
N SER A 47 5.65 -1.39 3.09
CA SER A 47 5.81 -2.84 3.05
C SER A 47 6.99 -3.26 2.16
N GLY A 48 7.33 -4.55 2.15
CA GLY A 48 8.28 -5.11 1.18
C GLY A 48 9.73 -4.61 1.29
N ARG A 49 10.14 -4.16 2.48
CA ARG A 49 11.48 -3.59 2.69
C ARG A 49 12.58 -4.66 2.64
N PHE A 50 13.76 -4.26 2.17
CA PHE A 50 14.95 -5.13 2.09
C PHE A 50 14.70 -6.45 1.32
N GLY A 51 13.95 -6.37 0.22
CA GLY A 51 13.63 -7.53 -0.62
C GLY A 51 12.62 -8.51 -0.02
N ARG A 52 12.00 -8.17 1.12
CA ARG A 52 10.88 -8.95 1.68
C ARG A 52 9.66 -8.82 0.77
N LYS A 53 8.82 -9.84 0.77
CA LYS A 53 7.50 -9.74 0.14
C LYS A 53 6.62 -8.78 0.94
N GLY A 54 5.82 -8.00 0.22
CA GLY A 54 4.84 -7.07 0.79
C GLY A 54 3.61 -7.05 -0.09
N VAL A 55 2.46 -6.81 0.52
CA VAL A 55 1.16 -6.70 -0.15
C VAL A 55 0.63 -5.29 0.02
N ALA A 56 0.11 -4.73 -1.07
CA ALA A 56 -0.62 -3.47 -1.05
C ALA A 56 -2.04 -3.71 -1.56
N ILE A 57 -3.04 -3.30 -0.78
CA ILE A 57 -4.46 -3.39 -1.15
C ILE A 57 -5.01 -1.97 -1.30
N ASN A 58 -5.73 -1.74 -2.39
CA ASN A 58 -6.35 -0.45 -2.68
C ASN A 58 -7.87 -0.60 -2.61
N PHE A 59 -8.52 0.23 -1.79
CA PHE A 59 -9.95 0.40 -1.88
C PHE A 59 -10.23 1.50 -2.89
N VAL A 60 -11.06 1.18 -3.89
CA VAL A 60 -11.30 2.03 -5.04
C VAL A 60 -12.79 2.25 -5.21
N LYS A 61 -13.21 3.50 -5.37
CA LYS A 61 -14.56 3.86 -5.84
C LYS A 61 -14.55 3.94 -7.36
N HIS A 62 -15.75 3.98 -7.96
CA HIS A 62 -15.92 4.09 -9.41
C HIS A 62 -15.15 5.28 -10.01
N ASP A 63 -15.11 6.41 -9.31
CA ASP A 63 -14.42 7.62 -9.77
C ASP A 63 -12.89 7.50 -9.67
N ASP A 64 -12.37 6.61 -8.83
CA ASP A 64 -10.93 6.44 -8.60
C ASP A 64 -10.26 5.51 -9.63
N VAL A 65 -11.05 4.79 -10.45
CA VAL A 65 -10.54 3.81 -11.43
C VAL A 65 -9.55 4.47 -12.40
N ARG A 66 -9.80 5.72 -12.79
CA ARG A 66 -8.89 6.48 -13.68
C ARG A 66 -7.54 6.72 -13.01
N ILE A 67 -7.54 7.14 -11.74
CA ILE A 67 -6.33 7.39 -10.96
C ILE A 67 -5.53 6.09 -10.81
N LEU A 68 -6.20 4.97 -10.55
CA LEU A 68 -5.55 3.66 -10.44
C LEU A 68 -4.85 3.26 -11.75
N ARG A 69 -5.54 3.39 -12.89
CA ARG A 69 -4.98 3.08 -14.22
C ARG A 69 -3.80 3.98 -14.57
N ASP A 70 -3.87 5.26 -14.22
CA ASP A 70 -2.76 6.20 -14.41
C ASP A 70 -1.51 5.78 -13.61
N ILE A 71 -1.71 5.29 -12.37
CA ILE A 71 -0.63 4.76 -11.53
C ILE A 71 -0.01 3.51 -12.15
N GLU A 72 -0.83 2.53 -12.58
CA GLU A 72 -0.37 1.31 -13.26
C GLU A 72 0.48 1.63 -14.48
N GLN A 73 -0.04 2.48 -15.37
CA GLN A 73 0.62 2.84 -16.62
C GLN A 73 1.92 3.60 -16.35
N TYR A 74 1.91 4.57 -15.44
CA TYR A 74 3.08 5.38 -15.14
C TYR A 74 4.23 4.56 -14.56
N TYR A 75 3.94 3.64 -13.64
CA TYR A 75 4.95 2.79 -13.01
C TYR A 75 5.21 1.48 -13.75
N SER A 76 4.49 1.22 -14.85
CA SER A 76 4.56 -0.04 -15.59
C SER A 76 4.38 -1.25 -14.67
N THR A 77 3.39 -1.16 -13.76
CA THR A 77 3.05 -2.21 -12.80
C THR A 77 1.65 -2.75 -13.08
N GLN A 78 1.36 -3.94 -12.58
CA GLN A 78 0.02 -4.52 -12.57
C GLN A 78 -0.56 -4.41 -11.15
N ILE A 79 -1.82 -3.98 -11.07
CA ILE A 79 -2.65 -3.95 -9.88
C ILE A 79 -3.88 -4.79 -10.19
N ASP A 80 -3.81 -6.06 -9.83
CA ASP A 80 -4.87 -7.02 -10.10
C ASP A 80 -6.07 -6.84 -9.16
N GLU A 81 -7.25 -7.23 -9.64
CA GLU A 81 -8.41 -7.37 -8.76
C GLU A 81 -8.12 -8.42 -7.69
N MET A 82 -8.49 -8.08 -6.46
CA MET A 82 -8.24 -8.95 -5.32
C MET A 82 -9.05 -10.25 -5.45
N PRO A 83 -8.41 -11.43 -5.42
CA PRO A 83 -9.09 -12.70 -5.54
C PRO A 83 -9.99 -12.97 -4.32
N MET A 84 -11.02 -13.80 -4.49
CA MET A 84 -11.88 -14.23 -3.38
C MET A 84 -11.10 -14.98 -2.29
N ASN A 85 -10.06 -15.72 -2.68
CA ASN A 85 -9.19 -16.43 -1.75
C ASN A 85 -7.89 -15.67 -1.52
N ILE A 86 -7.78 -15.04 -0.35
CA ILE A 86 -6.62 -14.22 0.03
C ILE A 86 -5.48 -15.08 0.56
N ALA A 87 -5.77 -16.31 1.00
CA ALA A 87 -4.77 -17.19 1.62
C ALA A 87 -3.65 -17.60 0.66
N GLU A 88 -3.87 -17.48 -0.65
CA GLU A 88 -2.87 -17.80 -1.68
C GLU A 88 -1.89 -16.64 -1.95
N MET A 89 -2.15 -15.43 -1.44
CA MET A 89 -1.33 -14.24 -1.68
C MET A 89 -0.32 -13.92 -0.55
N ILE A 90 -0.46 -14.55 0.62
CA ILE A 90 0.33 -14.31 1.84
C ILE A 90 1.31 -15.47 2.04
#